data_AF-A0A2H0EEQ7-F1
#
_entry.id   AF-A0A2H0EEQ7-F1
#
_cell.length_a   1.000
_cell.length_b   1.000
_cell.length_c   1.000
_cell.angle_alpha   90.00
_cell.angle_beta   90.00
_cell.angle_gamma   90.00
#
_symmetry.space_group_name_H-M   'P 1'
#
loop_
_entity.id
_entity.type
_entity.pdbx_description
1 polymer ?
#
loop_
_entity_poly.entity_id
_entity_poly.type
_entity_poly.pdbx_seq_one_letter_code
_entity_poly.pdbx_strand_id
1 'polypeptide(L)'
;MKFAEKLKAIKLRRRGYSYKKIRKTVKVSKSSLSRWLNEIDLTPKQREKLLIGREFSRYAGAKAKRRKKTEIIKMIVNRSREEFIHLVKNPLFLSGLMLYWAEGDKNQAERVKFTNSDETTIILMISWFREICKVPEEKFRIALHIHNLHSKSDV
;
A
#
# COMPACT_ATOMS: atom_id res chain seq x y z
N MET A 1 29.94 25.20 -10.79
CA MET A 1 30.04 24.23 -9.66
C MET A 1 29.54 24.90 -8.38
N LYS A 2 28.74 24.21 -7.56
CA LYS A 2 28.23 24.69 -6.26
C LYS A 2 29.23 24.43 -5.12
N PHE A 3 30.36 25.15 -5.15
CA PHE A 3 31.51 24.87 -4.29
C PHE A 3 31.23 25.13 -2.80
N ALA A 4 30.57 26.24 -2.48
CA ALA A 4 30.19 26.59 -1.11
C ALA A 4 29.25 25.54 -0.50
N GLU A 5 28.28 25.04 -1.26
CA GLU A 5 27.36 23.99 -0.87
C GLU A 5 28.06 22.65 -0.64
N LYS A 6 29.03 22.31 -1.49
CA LYS A 6 29.87 21.10 -1.31
C LYS A 6 30.64 21.18 0.00
N LEU A 7 31.35 22.27 0.26
CA LEU A 7 32.09 22.46 1.52
C LEU A 7 31.17 22.39 2.75
N LYS A 8 30.00 23.03 2.68
CA LYS A 8 29.00 22.99 3.74
C LYS A 8 28.48 21.57 3.97
N ALA A 9 28.20 20.81 2.91
CA ALA A 9 27.76 19.43 2.99
C ALA A 9 28.83 18.52 3.63
N ILE A 10 30.09 18.68 3.25
CA ILE A 10 31.24 17.94 3.81
C ILE A 10 31.37 18.23 5.32
N LYS A 11 31.35 19.51 5.71
CA LYS A 11 31.43 19.93 7.13
C LYS A 11 30.30 19.31 7.96
N LEU A 12 29.08 19.30 7.43
CA LEU A 12 27.95 18.65 8.09
C LEU A 12 28.10 17.13 8.13
N ARG A 13 28.60 16.50 7.07
CA ARG A 13 28.80 15.06 7.05
C ARG A 13 29.83 14.59 8.07
N ARG A 14 30.97 15.26 8.16
CA ARG A 14 32.03 14.98 9.17
C ARG A 14 31.54 15.11 10.61
N ARG A 15 30.53 15.97 10.85
CA ARG A 15 29.83 16.08 12.15
C ARG A 15 28.84 14.92 12.41
N GLY A 16 28.73 13.93 11.53
CA GLY A 16 27.85 12.77 11.68
C GLY A 16 26.43 12.94 11.15
N TYR A 17 26.14 14.00 10.40
CA TYR A 17 24.78 14.23 9.88
C TYR A 17 24.44 13.28 8.73
N SER A 18 23.18 12.82 8.66
CA SER A 18 22.68 12.01 7.55
C SER A 18 22.48 12.83 6.29
N TYR A 19 22.53 12.19 5.12
CA TYR A 19 22.29 12.86 3.84
C TYR A 19 20.92 13.55 3.78
N LYS A 20 19.89 12.94 4.40
CA LYS A 20 18.55 13.55 4.51
C LYS A 20 18.58 14.86 5.29
N LYS A 21 19.34 14.93 6.39
CA LYS A 21 19.46 16.14 7.21
C LYS A 21 20.30 17.21 6.49
N ILE A 22 21.40 16.81 5.84
CA ILE A 22 22.22 17.71 5.03
C ILE A 22 21.41 18.33 3.89
N ARG A 23 20.60 17.53 3.17
CA ARG A 23 19.76 18.00 2.05
C ARG A 23 18.72 19.05 2.47
N LYS A 24 18.24 19.02 3.72
CA LYS A 24 17.33 20.07 4.23
C LYS A 24 18.02 21.42 4.36
N THR A 25 19.33 21.41 4.60
CA THR A 25 20.14 22.61 4.82
C THR A 25 20.86 23.07 3.54
N VAL A 26 21.23 22.12 2.69
CA VAL A 26 21.94 22.36 1.42
C VAL A 26 21.01 21.97 0.28
N LYS A 27 20.46 22.97 -0.42
CA LYS A 27 19.49 22.81 -1.51
C LYS A 27 20.17 22.31 -2.79
N VAL A 28 20.53 21.04 -2.80
CA VAL A 28 21.13 20.33 -3.95
C VAL A 28 20.44 18.98 -4.17
N SER A 29 20.63 18.41 -5.36
CA SER A 29 20.06 17.10 -5.68
C SER A 29 20.65 15.98 -4.81
N LYS A 30 19.92 14.87 -4.71
CA LYS A 30 20.38 13.67 -4.00
C LYS A 30 21.64 13.09 -4.65
N SER A 31 21.73 13.11 -5.98
CA SER A 31 22.87 12.60 -6.73
C SER A 31 24.13 13.43 -6.48
N SER A 32 24.01 14.76 -6.41
CA SER A 32 25.14 15.64 -6.05
C SER A 32 25.67 15.37 -4.66
N LEU A 33 24.79 15.23 -3.65
CA LEU A 33 25.24 14.88 -2.29
C LEU A 33 25.91 13.52 -2.23
N SER A 34 25.37 12.53 -2.94
CA SER A 34 25.97 11.19 -2.97
C SER A 34 27.37 11.22 -3.54
N ARG A 35 27.57 11.93 -4.66
CA ARG A 35 28.89 12.07 -5.29
C ARG A 35 29.89 12.85 -4.43
N TRP A 36 29.43 13.81 -3.62
CA TRP A 36 30.32 14.63 -2.79
C TRP A 36 30.69 14.02 -1.45
N LEU A 37 29.88 13.10 -0.94
CA LEU A 37 29.96 12.61 0.44
C LEU A 37 30.21 11.10 0.53
N ASN A 38 30.35 10.40 -0.60
CA ASN A 38 30.61 8.96 -0.66
C ASN A 38 31.94 8.58 0.00
N GLU A 39 32.98 9.40 -0.17
CA GLU A 39 34.33 9.19 0.35
C GLU A 39 34.49 9.61 1.83
N ILE A 40 33.43 10.10 2.48
CA ILE A 40 33.51 10.53 3.88
C ILE A 40 33.04 9.42 4.79
N ASP A 41 34.00 8.79 5.45
CA ASP A 41 33.74 7.83 6.51
C ASP A 41 33.23 8.49 7.79
N LEU A 42 32.28 7.80 8.43
CA LEU A 42 31.78 8.15 9.75
C LEU A 42 32.43 7.25 10.79
N THR A 43 32.62 7.80 11.99
CA THR A 43 33.09 7.00 13.12
C THR A 43 32.04 5.93 13.50
N PRO A 44 32.44 4.81 14.15
CA PRO A 44 31.51 3.78 14.60
C PRO A 44 30.33 4.35 15.42
N LYS A 45 30.63 5.24 16.38
CA LYS A 45 29.61 5.93 17.21
C LYS A 45 28.63 6.76 16.37
N GLN A 46 29.10 7.47 15.35
CA GLN A 46 28.24 8.26 14.46
C GLN A 46 27.35 7.35 13.60
N ARG A 47 27.90 6.23 13.09
CA ARG A 47 27.15 5.24 12.31
C ARG A 47 26.05 4.60 13.15
N GLU A 48 26.38 4.15 14.36
CA GLU A 48 25.43 3.57 15.31
C GLU A 48 24.28 4.54 15.63
N LYS A 49 24.59 5.80 15.94
CA LYS A 49 23.56 6.84 16.17
C LYS A 49 22.60 7.00 14.99
N LEU A 50 23.12 6.94 13.75
CA LEU A 50 22.28 7.01 12.55
C LEU A 50 21.43 5.74 12.35
N LEU A 51 21.96 4.56 12.69
CA LEU A 51 21.23 3.30 12.64
C LEU A 51 20.08 3.29 13.65
N ILE A 52 20.34 3.62 14.92
CA ILE A 52 19.31 3.71 15.97
C ILE A 52 18.22 4.70 15.55
N GLY A 53 18.58 5.88 15.03
CA GLY A 53 17.61 6.85 14.54
C GLY A 53 16.78 6.34 13.35
N ARG A 54 17.37 5.53 12.47
CA ARG A 54 16.67 4.88 11.35
C ARG A 54 15.70 3.82 11.85
N GLU A 55 16.12 3.00 12.79
CA GLU A 55 15.29 1.97 13.41
C GLU A 55 14.10 2.57 14.16
N PHE A 56 14.34 3.60 14.97
CA PHE A 56 13.27 4.34 15.63
C PHE A 56 12.28 4.94 14.61
N SER A 57 12.79 5.54 13.53
CA SER A 57 11.93 6.08 12.46
C SER A 57 11.12 5.00 11.76
N ARG A 58 11.72 3.83 11.52
CA ARG A 58 11.07 2.66 10.89
C ARG A 58 9.95 2.13 11.79
N TYR A 59 10.24 1.94 13.07
CA TYR A 59 9.27 1.52 14.08
C TYR A 59 8.13 2.53 14.21
N ALA A 60 8.43 3.82 14.33
CA ALA A 60 7.44 4.88 14.39
C ALA A 60 6.54 4.91 13.14
N GLY A 61 7.13 4.73 11.96
CA GLY A 61 6.39 4.62 10.69
C GLY A 61 5.47 3.40 10.66
N ALA A 62 5.95 2.23 11.10
CA ALA A 62 5.12 1.03 11.20
C ALA A 62 3.97 1.20 12.19
N LYS A 63 4.24 1.80 13.37
CA LYS A 63 3.22 2.12 14.38
C LYS A 63 2.17 3.08 13.84
N ALA A 64 2.59 4.13 13.13
CA ALA A 64 1.67 5.07 12.48
C ALA A 64 0.80 4.39 11.41
N LYS A 65 1.38 3.53 10.57
CA LYS A 65 0.64 2.74 9.57
C LYS A 65 -0.39 1.82 10.23
N ARG A 66 -0.01 1.15 11.32
CA ARG A 66 -0.92 0.28 12.11
C ARG A 66 -2.06 1.10 12.70
N ARG A 67 -1.76 2.23 13.34
CA ARG A 67 -2.77 3.14 13.90
C ARG A 67 -3.77 3.59 12.84
N LYS A 68 -3.29 4.08 11.69
CA LYS A 68 -4.13 4.50 10.58
C LYS A 68 -5.01 3.35 10.05
N LYS A 69 -4.46 2.13 9.93
CA LYS A 69 -5.24 0.94 9.53
C LYS A 69 -6.36 0.67 10.54
N THR A 70 -6.05 0.69 11.84
CA THR A 70 -7.05 0.47 12.90
C THR A 70 -8.14 1.53 12.90
N GLU A 71 -7.80 2.81 12.72
CA GLU A 71 -8.77 3.91 12.62
C GLU A 71 -9.69 3.74 11.41
N ILE A 72 -9.14 3.41 10.24
CA ILE A 72 -9.92 3.13 9.02
C ILE A 72 -10.87 1.94 9.25
N ILE A 73 -10.39 0.85 9.84
CA ILE A 73 -11.23 -0.34 10.11
C ILE A 73 -12.38 0.02 11.04
N LYS A 74 -12.11 0.76 12.13
CA LYS A 74 -13.16 1.21 13.06
C LYS A 74 -14.22 2.05 12.35
N MET A 75 -13.79 2.98 11.51
CA MET A 75 -14.69 3.81 10.71
C MET A 75 -15.55 2.97 9.75
N ILE A 76 -14.93 2.03 9.03
CA ILE A 76 -15.64 1.12 8.13
C ILE A 76 -16.68 0.29 8.90
N VAL A 77 -16.29 -0.33 10.02
CA VAL A 77 -17.22 -1.16 10.83
C VAL A 77 -18.40 -0.35 11.33
N ASN A 78 -18.17 0.87 11.83
CA ASN A 78 -19.26 1.72 12.30
C ASN A 78 -20.22 2.08 11.15
N ARG A 79 -19.69 2.51 10.01
CA ARG A 79 -20.50 2.82 8.82
C ARG A 79 -21.26 1.60 8.30
N SER A 80 -20.62 0.43 8.27
CA SER A 80 -21.26 -0.81 7.82
C SER A 80 -22.42 -1.24 8.71
N ARG A 81 -22.39 -0.94 10.01
CA ARG A 81 -23.54 -1.21 10.91
C ARG A 81 -24.76 -0.39 10.52
N GLU A 82 -24.57 0.88 10.18
CA GLU A 82 -25.65 1.76 9.71
C GLU A 82 -26.18 1.31 8.34
N GLU A 83 -25.28 1.04 7.39
CA GLU A 83 -25.64 0.55 6.05
C GLU A 83 -26.39 -0.79 6.12
N PHE A 84 -25.98 -1.70 7.01
CA PHE A 84 -26.60 -3.02 7.16
C PHE A 84 -28.09 -2.92 7.53
N ILE A 85 -28.47 -2.02 8.43
CA ILE A 85 -29.87 -1.85 8.85
C ILE A 85 -30.78 -1.55 7.65
N HIS A 86 -30.29 -0.77 6.70
CA HIS A 86 -31.05 -0.38 5.50
C HIS A 86 -30.97 -1.43 4.38
N LEU A 87 -29.85 -2.15 4.29
CA LEU A 87 -29.60 -3.07 3.17
C LEU A 87 -29.97 -4.52 3.47
N VAL A 88 -30.15 -4.92 4.73
CA VAL A 88 -30.41 -6.33 5.09
C VAL A 88 -31.63 -6.93 4.40
N LYS A 89 -32.65 -6.12 4.06
CA LYS A 89 -33.84 -6.59 3.33
C LYS A 89 -33.66 -6.61 1.81
N ASN A 90 -32.55 -6.08 1.29
CA ASN A 90 -32.25 -6.08 -0.13
C ASN A 90 -31.68 -7.46 -0.53
N PRO A 91 -32.35 -8.20 -1.44
CA PRO A 91 -31.91 -9.54 -1.82
C PRO A 91 -30.53 -9.52 -2.48
N LEU A 92 -30.25 -8.54 -3.35
CA LEU A 92 -28.94 -8.40 -3.98
C LEU A 92 -27.84 -8.17 -2.93
N PHE A 93 -28.10 -7.33 -1.92
CA PHE A 93 -27.14 -7.09 -0.83
C PHE A 93 -26.77 -8.39 -0.11
N LEU A 94 -27.77 -9.15 0.36
CA LEU A 94 -27.55 -10.39 1.10
C LEU A 94 -26.87 -11.46 0.23
N SER A 95 -27.34 -11.65 -1.00
CA SER A 95 -26.78 -12.64 -1.92
C SER A 95 -25.31 -12.35 -2.20
N GLY A 96 -24.95 -11.11 -2.56
CA GLY A 96 -23.55 -10.77 -2.82
C GLY A 96 -22.68 -10.77 -1.57
N LEU A 97 -23.22 -10.40 -0.40
CA LEU A 97 -22.49 -10.49 0.88
C LEU A 97 -22.14 -11.94 1.22
N MET A 98 -23.11 -12.85 1.14
CA MET A 98 -22.89 -14.28 1.43
C MET A 98 -21.95 -14.91 0.40
N LEU A 99 -22.14 -14.58 -0.88
CA LEU A 99 -21.31 -15.11 -1.95
C LEU A 99 -19.86 -14.62 -1.85
N TYR A 100 -19.64 -13.33 -1.56
CA TYR A 100 -18.29 -12.82 -1.31
C TYR A 100 -17.67 -13.40 -0.05
N TRP A 101 -18.46 -13.72 0.98
CA TRP A 101 -17.94 -14.38 2.18
C TRP A 101 -17.49 -15.83 1.90
N ALA A 102 -18.20 -16.55 1.03
CA ALA A 102 -17.89 -17.91 0.65
C ALA A 102 -16.72 -18.01 -0.34
N GLU A 103 -16.78 -17.25 -1.44
CA GLU A 103 -15.92 -17.40 -2.63
C GLU A 103 -14.97 -16.20 -2.85
N GLY A 104 -15.10 -15.13 -2.07
CA GLY A 104 -14.24 -13.95 -2.16
C GLY A 104 -12.83 -14.20 -1.62
N ASP A 105 -11.87 -13.43 -2.11
CA ASP A 105 -10.48 -13.54 -1.65
C ASP A 105 -10.35 -13.10 -0.18
N LYS A 106 -9.69 -13.94 0.63
CA LYS A 106 -9.45 -13.71 2.06
C LYS A 106 -8.19 -12.87 2.33
N ASN A 107 -7.36 -12.63 1.32
CA ASN A 107 -6.12 -11.90 1.45
C ASN A 107 -6.35 -10.38 1.56
N GLN A 108 -6.37 -9.87 2.79
CA GLN A 108 -6.50 -8.44 3.10
C GLN A 108 -5.33 -7.55 2.63
N ALA A 109 -4.29 -8.14 2.03
CA ALA A 109 -3.09 -7.44 1.60
C ALA A 109 -3.25 -6.79 0.23
N GLU A 110 -4.19 -7.29 -0.59
CA GLU A 110 -4.36 -6.86 -1.97
C GLU A 110 -5.83 -6.64 -2.33
N ARG A 111 -6.02 -6.07 -3.53
CA ARG A 111 -7.29 -5.67 -4.15
C ARG A 111 -8.41 -6.67 -3.88
N VAL A 112 -9.65 -6.17 -3.78
CA VAL A 112 -10.87 -7.00 -3.77
C VAL A 112 -10.89 -7.85 -5.04
N LYS A 113 -11.01 -9.17 -4.88
CA LYS A 113 -11.04 -10.15 -5.97
C LYS A 113 -12.18 -11.14 -5.72
N PHE A 114 -12.81 -11.56 -6.80
CA PHE A 114 -13.83 -12.59 -6.83
C PHE A 114 -13.58 -13.44 -8.08
N THR A 115 -13.49 -14.75 -7.91
CA THR A 115 -13.21 -15.68 -9.00
C THR A 115 -14.22 -16.82 -8.92
N ASN A 116 -14.87 -17.13 -10.05
CA ASN A 116 -15.75 -18.28 -10.16
C ASN A 116 -15.73 -18.80 -11.60
N SER A 117 -16.14 -20.05 -11.82
CA SER A 117 -16.27 -20.64 -13.16
C SER A 117 -17.65 -20.42 -13.77
N ASP A 118 -18.67 -20.18 -12.95
CA ASP A 118 -20.04 -19.94 -13.37
C ASP A 118 -20.28 -18.47 -13.75
N GLU A 119 -20.75 -18.25 -14.97
CA GLU A 119 -20.97 -16.90 -15.52
C GLU A 119 -22.06 -16.12 -14.79
N THR A 120 -23.13 -16.80 -14.35
CA THR A 120 -24.25 -16.18 -13.63
C THR A 120 -23.79 -15.63 -12.29
N THR A 121 -22.93 -16.37 -11.61
CA THR A 121 -22.30 -16.01 -10.34
C THR A 121 -21.39 -14.78 -10.50
N ILE A 122 -20.61 -14.72 -11.58
CA ILE A 122 -19.78 -13.55 -11.90
C ILE A 122 -20.66 -12.33 -12.18
N ILE A 123 -21.72 -12.47 -12.99
CA ILE A 123 -22.65 -11.38 -13.33
C ILE A 123 -23.30 -10.83 -12.07
N LEU A 124 -23.81 -11.71 -11.18
CA LEU A 124 -24.40 -11.33 -9.91
C LEU A 124 -23.41 -10.52 -9.04
N MET A 125 -22.15 -10.96 -8.96
CA MET A 125 -21.13 -10.26 -8.19
C MET A 125 -20.76 -8.91 -8.78
N ILE A 126 -20.70 -8.79 -10.10
CA ILE A 126 -20.49 -7.50 -10.77
C ILE A 126 -21.65 -6.54 -10.46
N SER A 127 -22.89 -7.00 -10.57
CA SER A 127 -24.08 -6.21 -10.20
C SER A 127 -24.03 -5.79 -8.73
N TRP A 128 -23.63 -6.70 -7.82
CA TRP A 128 -23.45 -6.36 -6.41
C TRP A 128 -22.38 -5.27 -6.20
N PHE A 129 -21.20 -5.40 -6.83
CA PHE A 129 -20.16 -4.37 -6.72
C PHE A 129 -20.61 -3.02 -7.27
N ARG A 130 -21.37 -2.98 -8.38
CA ARG A 130 -21.86 -1.74 -9.00
C ARG A 130 -23.00 -1.11 -8.19
N GLU A 131 -24.01 -1.89 -7.84
CA GLU A 131 -25.27 -1.38 -7.30
C GLU A 131 -25.23 -1.22 -5.79
N ILE A 132 -24.59 -2.14 -5.08
CA ILE A 132 -24.53 -2.13 -3.62
C ILE A 132 -23.26 -1.41 -3.16
N CYS A 133 -22.09 -1.85 -3.63
CA CYS A 133 -20.81 -1.28 -3.19
C CYS A 133 -20.44 0.04 -3.91
N LYS A 134 -21.20 0.43 -4.94
CA LYS A 134 -20.98 1.65 -5.75
C LYS A 134 -19.55 1.75 -6.29
N VAL A 135 -18.98 0.63 -6.72
CA VAL A 135 -17.63 0.57 -7.30
C VAL A 135 -17.65 1.24 -8.68
N PRO A 136 -16.79 2.24 -8.93
CA PRO A 136 -16.68 2.87 -10.26
C PRO A 136 -16.18 1.90 -11.33
N GLU A 137 -16.68 2.06 -12.56
CA GLU A 137 -16.39 1.15 -13.67
C GLU A 137 -14.88 1.06 -13.98
N GLU A 138 -14.17 2.18 -13.86
CA GLU A 138 -12.73 2.26 -14.12
C GLU A 138 -11.86 1.45 -13.13
N LYS A 139 -12.46 0.92 -12.05
CA LYS A 139 -11.78 0.04 -11.09
C LYS A 139 -11.92 -1.45 -11.40
N PHE A 140 -12.87 -1.84 -12.24
CA PHE A 140 -13.05 -3.25 -12.59
C PHE A 140 -11.88 -3.73 -13.46
N ARG A 141 -11.36 -4.91 -13.15
CA ARG A 141 -10.33 -5.60 -13.92
C ARG A 141 -10.75 -7.04 -14.07
N ILE A 142 -10.76 -7.53 -15.30
CA ILE A 142 -11.12 -8.91 -15.63
C ILE A 142 -9.82 -9.69 -15.83
N ALA A 143 -9.75 -10.88 -15.24
CA ALA A 143 -8.68 -11.83 -15.45
C ALA A 143 -9.29 -13.19 -15.76
N LEU A 144 -8.76 -13.88 -16.77
CA LEU A 144 -9.18 -15.22 -17.14
C LEU A 144 -8.08 -16.21 -16.72
N HIS A 145 -8.47 -17.22 -15.94
CA HIS A 145 -7.59 -18.31 -15.54
C HIS A 145 -7.89 -19.52 -16.43
N ILE A 146 -6.97 -19.82 -17.36
CA ILE A 146 -7.10 -20.96 -18.27
C ILE A 146 -6.27 -22.11 -17.73
N HIS A 147 -6.90 -23.26 -17.50
CA HIS A 147 -6.24 -24.50 -17.12
C HIS A 147 -6.19 -25.45 -18.32
N ASN A 148 -5.01 -26.01 -18.59
CA ASN A 148 -4.80 -26.95 -19.72
C ASN A 148 -5.69 -28.21 -19.65
N LEU A 149 -6.25 -28.54 -18.48
CA LEU A 149 -7.21 -29.65 -18.32
C LEU A 149 -8.51 -29.45 -19.13
N HIS A 150 -8.81 -28.21 -19.53
CA HIS A 150 -9.99 -27.87 -20.33
C HIS A 150 -9.66 -27.57 -21.80
N SER A 151 -8.41 -27.77 -22.24
CA SER A 151 -8.10 -27.72 -23.67
C SER A 151 -8.67 -28.98 -24.31
N LYS A 152 -9.81 -28.86 -25.00
CA LYS A 152 -10.17 -29.86 -25.99
C LYS A 152 -9.11 -29.77 -27.10
N SER A 153 -8.39 -30.85 -27.33
CA SER A 153 -7.65 -31.00 -28.58
C SER A 153 -8.69 -30.92 -29.69
N ASP A 154 -8.58 -29.91 -30.55
CA ASP A 154 -9.40 -29.81 -31.76
C ASP A 154 -9.25 -31.13 -32.54
N VAL A 155 -10.37 -31.83 -32.74
CA VAL A 155 -10.46 -33.01 -33.62
C VAL A 155 -10.77 -32.52 -35.03
#